data_AF-A0A7K1LDT4-F1
#
_entry.id   AF-A0A7K1LDT4-F1
#
_cell.length_a   1.000
_cell.length_b   1.000
_cell.length_c   1.000
_cell.angle_alpha   90.00
_cell.angle_beta   90.00
_cell.angle_gamma   90.00
#
_symmetry.space_group_name_H-M   'P 1'
#
loop_
_entity.id
_entity.type
_entity.pdbx_description
1 polymer ?
#
loop_
_entity_poly.entity_id
_entity_poly.type
_entity_poly.pdbx_seq_one_letter_code
_entity_poly.pdbx_strand_id
1 'polypeptide(L)'
;MGIRNRLRGSGELPGDAVASAGAVDAWAWGECSYVVTLSATGPVRVHYSLTEPAGPAWLRLVPVSERRRRRVLGAALASGALVGAGLVGADGRPVGVEVGAGRATPYGWVHVGGYSRSAWVPLPEDRRVGGVRLADMLTELIPGGTWRELDARRCEAWRAWAQRSGSVPQVRAVMEETLREWRGLAAGLEETRRQAVDQGPWDRRVAGGAGSHGVSGIWHGGGLGGAW
;
A
#
# COMPACT_ATOMS: atom_id res chain seq x y z
N MET A 1 20.96 31.31 -11.36
CA MET A 1 20.30 30.56 -12.45
C MET A 1 19.66 29.30 -11.87
N GLY A 2 18.33 29.25 -11.80
CA GLY A 2 17.60 28.20 -11.07
C GLY A 2 17.50 26.87 -11.81
N ILE A 3 17.62 25.77 -11.05
CA ILE A 3 17.46 24.36 -11.47
C ILE A 3 16.18 24.12 -12.30
N ARG A 4 15.15 24.95 -12.12
CA ARG A 4 13.91 24.92 -12.91
C ARG A 4 14.11 25.11 -14.42
N ASN A 5 15.18 25.78 -14.87
CA ASN A 5 15.41 26.01 -16.30
C ASN A 5 16.19 24.89 -17.01
N ARG A 6 16.89 23.98 -16.29
CA ARG A 6 17.57 22.83 -16.92
C ARG A 6 16.63 21.66 -17.22
N LEU A 7 15.49 21.57 -16.54
CA LEU A 7 14.50 20.50 -16.73
C LEU A 7 13.53 20.74 -17.90
N ARG A 8 13.67 21.85 -18.64
CA ARG A 8 12.81 22.20 -19.78
C ARG A 8 13.46 21.99 -21.16
N GLY A 9 14.70 21.51 -21.23
CA GLY A 9 15.56 21.67 -22.42
C GLY A 9 15.75 20.46 -23.35
N SER A 10 15.54 19.23 -22.90
CA SER A 10 15.60 18.05 -23.79
C SER A 10 14.51 17.07 -23.38
N GLY A 11 13.64 16.67 -24.30
CA GLY A 11 12.57 15.70 -24.04
C GLY A 11 13.07 14.27 -23.77
N GLU A 12 14.34 14.11 -23.38
CA GLU A 12 15.00 12.84 -23.14
C GLU A 12 15.04 12.54 -21.64
N LEU A 13 14.66 11.31 -21.29
CA LEU A 13 14.83 10.79 -19.95
C LEU A 13 16.31 10.50 -19.68
N PRO A 14 16.80 10.73 -18.46
CA PRO A 14 18.15 10.31 -18.12
C PRO A 14 18.22 8.77 -18.12
N GLY A 15 19.36 8.21 -18.56
CA GLY A 15 19.53 6.76 -18.72
C GLY A 15 19.43 5.96 -17.41
N ASP A 16 19.56 6.64 -16.28
CA ASP A 16 19.43 6.10 -14.92
C ASP A 16 18.03 6.35 -14.30
N ALA A 17 17.06 6.84 -15.08
CA ALA A 17 15.70 7.09 -14.58
C ALA A 17 15.07 5.80 -14.04
N VAL A 18 14.54 5.87 -12.82
CA VAL A 18 13.81 4.78 -12.17
C VAL A 18 12.69 5.33 -11.30
N ALA A 19 11.55 4.66 -11.30
CA ALA A 19 10.46 4.90 -10.38
C ALA A 19 9.96 3.57 -9.84
N SER A 20 9.90 3.45 -8.51
CA SER A 20 9.34 2.29 -7.84
C SER A 20 8.28 2.71 -6.83
N ALA A 21 7.27 1.88 -6.65
CA ALA A 21 6.27 2.03 -5.60
C ALA A 21 6.12 0.71 -4.86
N GLY A 22 6.26 0.76 -3.54
CA GLY A 22 6.01 -0.36 -2.65
C GLY A 22 4.73 -0.12 -1.86
N ALA A 23 3.89 -1.15 -1.72
CA ALA A 23 2.67 -1.09 -0.92
C ALA A 23 2.34 -2.44 -0.29
N VAL A 24 1.46 -2.40 0.69
CA VAL A 24 0.86 -3.57 1.33
C VAL A 24 -0.51 -3.82 0.70
N ASP A 25 -0.75 -5.07 0.35
CA ASP A 25 -2.01 -5.62 -0.13
C ASP A 25 -2.59 -6.52 0.97
N ALA A 26 -3.28 -5.88 1.92
CA ALA A 26 -3.95 -6.54 3.02
C ALA A 26 -5.24 -7.20 2.53
N TRP A 27 -5.50 -8.42 2.99
CA TRP A 27 -6.68 -9.19 2.64
C TRP A 27 -7.18 -9.95 3.88
N ALA A 28 -8.39 -10.51 3.84
CA ALA A 28 -9.06 -11.04 5.04
C ALA A 28 -8.33 -12.20 5.74
N TRP A 29 -7.30 -12.79 5.11
CA TRP A 29 -6.64 -14.01 5.58
C TRP A 29 -5.12 -13.87 5.73
N GLY A 30 -4.58 -12.66 5.61
CA GLY A 30 -3.15 -12.39 5.77
C GLY A 30 -2.71 -11.08 5.13
N GLU A 31 -1.45 -11.04 4.72
CA GLU A 31 -0.85 -9.85 4.13
C GLU A 31 0.08 -10.24 2.98
N CYS A 32 0.01 -9.46 1.89
CA CYS A 32 1.04 -9.44 0.86
C CYS A 32 1.67 -8.07 0.78
N SER A 33 2.92 -8.03 0.33
CA SER A 33 3.54 -6.77 -0.12
C SER A 33 3.89 -6.85 -1.59
N TYR A 34 3.88 -5.72 -2.26
CA TYR A 34 4.35 -5.66 -3.63
C TYR A 34 5.18 -4.41 -3.90
N VAL A 35 6.10 -4.55 -4.84
CA VAL A 35 6.91 -3.47 -5.37
C VAL A 35 6.81 -3.47 -6.89
N VAL A 36 6.28 -2.39 -7.46
CA VAL A 36 6.30 -2.14 -8.91
C VAL A 36 7.47 -1.24 -9.23
N THR A 37 8.37 -1.67 -10.11
CA THR A 37 9.56 -0.91 -10.52
C THR A 37 9.58 -0.71 -12.03
N LEU A 38 9.68 0.54 -12.46
CA LEU A 38 9.88 0.96 -13.84
C LEU A 38 11.26 1.61 -13.98
N SER A 39 12.05 1.11 -14.92
CA SER A 39 13.36 1.68 -15.27
C SER A 39 13.34 2.35 -16.64
N ALA A 40 14.36 3.15 -16.94
CA ALA A 40 14.57 3.83 -18.21
C ALA A 40 14.50 2.88 -19.43
N THR A 41 14.84 1.60 -19.24
CA THR A 41 14.77 0.56 -20.27
C THR A 41 14.15 -0.74 -19.72
N GLY A 42 13.74 -1.64 -20.61
CA GLY A 42 13.24 -2.98 -20.24
C GLY A 42 11.78 -3.06 -19.79
N PRO A 43 11.31 -4.21 -19.29
CA PRO A 43 9.93 -4.34 -18.80
C PRO A 43 9.73 -3.64 -17.45
N VAL A 44 8.49 -3.33 -17.10
CA VAL A 44 8.14 -3.01 -15.71
C VAL A 44 8.18 -4.30 -14.90
N ARG A 45 8.74 -4.24 -13.69
CA ARG A 45 8.93 -5.38 -12.80
C ARG A 45 7.93 -5.29 -11.66
N VAL A 46 7.24 -6.38 -11.36
CA VAL A 46 6.38 -6.51 -10.17
C VAL A 46 6.97 -7.61 -9.31
N HIS A 47 7.46 -7.24 -8.13
CA HIS A 47 7.83 -8.18 -7.08
C HIS A 47 6.67 -8.26 -6.09
N TYR A 48 6.07 -9.43 -5.93
CA TYR A 48 4.91 -9.64 -5.06
C TYR A 48 5.25 -10.75 -4.06
N SER A 49 5.09 -10.51 -2.77
CA SER A 49 5.47 -11.46 -1.71
C SER A 49 4.35 -11.65 -0.71
N LEU A 50 4.19 -12.88 -0.23
CA LEU A 50 3.36 -13.17 0.93
C LEU A 50 4.14 -12.83 2.20
N THR A 51 3.69 -11.81 2.93
CA THR A 51 4.34 -11.32 4.15
C THR A 51 3.76 -11.98 5.39
N GLU A 52 2.45 -12.25 5.40
CA GLU A 52 1.77 -12.95 6.49
C GLU A 52 0.74 -13.96 5.96
N PRO A 53 0.90 -15.27 6.25
CA PRO A 53 2.09 -15.90 6.82
C PRO A 53 3.28 -15.73 5.87
N ALA A 54 4.50 -15.56 6.40
CA ALA A 54 5.68 -15.43 5.56
C ALA A 54 5.80 -16.59 4.57
N GLY A 55 5.96 -16.29 3.28
CA GLY A 55 5.82 -17.29 2.25
C GLY A 55 6.54 -16.96 0.94
N PRO A 56 6.08 -17.54 -0.18
CA PRO A 56 6.76 -17.38 -1.45
C PRO A 56 6.70 -15.93 -1.95
N ALA A 57 7.67 -15.61 -2.80
CA ALA A 57 7.70 -14.39 -3.58
C ALA A 57 7.65 -14.71 -5.08
N TRP A 58 7.00 -13.85 -5.85
CA TRP A 58 6.84 -13.98 -7.28
C TRP A 58 7.32 -12.71 -7.99
N LEU A 59 8.05 -12.90 -9.08
CA LEU A 59 8.48 -11.83 -9.97
C LEU A 59 7.71 -11.89 -11.29
N ARG A 60 7.16 -10.77 -11.73
CA ARG A 60 6.57 -10.61 -13.07
C ARG A 60 7.26 -9.51 -13.84
N LEU A 61 7.50 -9.78 -15.12
CA LEU A 61 8.02 -8.82 -16.08
C LEU A 61 6.90 -8.50 -17.06
N VAL A 62 6.49 -7.24 -17.11
CA VAL A 62 5.40 -6.79 -17.97
C VAL A 62 5.96 -5.87 -19.06
N PRO A 63 5.77 -6.20 -20.34
CA PRO A 63 6.14 -5.30 -21.43
C PRO A 63 5.37 -3.99 -21.32
N VAL A 64 6.07 -2.86 -21.46
CA VAL A 64 5.47 -1.53 -21.46
C VAL A 64 5.91 -0.78 -22.70
N SER A 65 4.96 -0.12 -23.37
CA SER A 65 5.27 0.73 -24.52
C SER A 65 6.19 1.89 -24.09
N GLU A 66 7.12 2.27 -24.96
CA GLU A 66 8.05 3.37 -24.69
C GLU A 66 7.34 4.69 -24.37
N ARG A 67 6.20 4.96 -25.03
CA ARG A 67 5.37 6.14 -24.74
C ARG A 67 4.86 6.18 -23.30
N ARG A 68 4.30 5.06 -22.81
CA ARG A 68 3.81 4.96 -21.42
C ARG A 68 4.95 5.06 -20.41
N ARG A 69 6.07 4.38 -20.68
CA ARG A 69 7.29 4.47 -19.88
C ARG A 69 7.75 5.92 -19.73
N ARG A 70 7.92 6.63 -20.85
CA ARG A 70 8.35 8.03 -20.87
C ARG A 70 7.43 8.95 -20.09
N ARG A 71 6.11 8.74 -20.23
CA ARG A 71 5.11 9.49 -19.48
C ARG A 71 5.25 9.30 -17.97
N VAL A 72 5.39 8.05 -17.50
CA VAL A 72 5.46 7.76 -16.06
C VAL A 72 6.78 8.23 -15.46
N LEU A 73 7.92 7.94 -16.10
CA LEU A 73 9.22 8.40 -15.62
C LEU A 73 9.37 9.93 -15.69
N GLY A 74 8.83 10.57 -16.74
CA GLY A 74 8.79 12.03 -16.83
C GLY A 74 7.98 12.65 -15.68
N ALA A 75 6.82 12.07 -15.35
CA ALA A 75 6.03 12.49 -14.20
C ALA A 75 6.75 12.24 -12.86
N ALA A 76 7.48 11.12 -12.72
CA ALA A 76 8.27 10.83 -11.53
C ALA A 76 9.38 11.85 -11.31
N LEU A 77 10.14 12.19 -12.35
CA LEU A 77 11.20 13.20 -12.29
C LEU A 77 10.65 14.62 -12.06
N ALA A 78 9.45 14.92 -12.57
CA ALA A 78 8.77 16.19 -12.38
C ALA A 78 8.00 16.32 -11.06
N SER A 79 7.79 15.22 -10.33
CA SER A 79 7.02 15.18 -9.07
C SER A 79 7.64 16.00 -7.93
N GLY A 80 8.88 16.47 -8.10
CA GLY A 80 9.62 17.12 -7.02
C GLY A 80 10.17 16.15 -5.97
N ALA A 81 9.99 14.83 -6.12
CA ALA A 81 10.56 13.83 -5.20
C ALA A 81 12.09 13.99 -5.01
N LEU A 82 12.80 14.40 -6.07
CA LEU A 82 14.25 14.65 -6.05
C LEU A 82 14.60 16.07 -5.55
N VAL A 83 13.63 16.96 -5.39
CA VAL A 83 13.79 18.35 -4.93
C VAL A 83 13.63 18.35 -3.41
N GLY A 84 14.74 18.29 -2.69
CA GLY A 84 14.75 18.20 -1.22
C GLY A 84 14.96 16.80 -0.66
N ALA A 85 15.29 15.81 -1.50
CA ALA A 85 15.77 14.51 -1.07
C ALA A 85 17.08 14.67 -0.30
N GLY A 86 16.96 14.70 1.02
CA GLY A 86 18.05 14.54 1.96
C GLY A 86 18.85 13.30 1.60
N LEU A 87 20.16 13.41 1.74
CA LEU A 87 21.18 12.40 1.49
C LEU A 87 20.71 11.05 2.06
N VAL A 88 20.68 10.01 1.22
CA VAL A 88 20.62 8.63 1.71
C VAL A 88 21.90 8.38 2.50
N GLY A 89 21.79 7.84 3.72
CA GLY A 89 22.95 7.50 4.54
C GLY A 89 23.79 6.43 3.86
N ALA A 90 25.04 6.28 4.28
CA ALA A 90 25.95 5.26 3.72
C ALA A 90 25.41 3.80 3.87
N ASP A 91 24.36 3.60 4.66
CA ASP A 91 23.65 2.34 4.89
C ASP A 91 22.43 2.14 3.97
N GLY A 92 22.17 3.04 3.03
CA GLY A 92 21.02 2.94 2.12
C GLY A 92 19.69 3.34 2.75
N ARG A 93 19.67 3.85 3.99
CA ARG A 93 18.45 4.28 4.68
C ARG A 93 18.21 5.79 4.49
N PRO A 94 16.94 6.24 4.46
CA PRO A 94 16.62 7.67 4.39
C PRO A 94 17.14 8.38 5.65
N VAL A 95 18.01 9.39 5.49
CA VAL A 95 18.40 10.24 6.63
C VAL A 95 17.23 11.18 6.96
N GLY A 96 16.69 11.06 8.17
CA GLY A 96 15.61 11.93 8.66
C GLY A 96 14.22 11.28 8.74
N VAL A 97 14.08 10.00 8.37
CA VAL A 97 12.93 9.20 8.81
C VAL A 97 13.40 8.41 10.02
N GLU A 98 13.28 8.99 11.21
CA GLU A 98 13.02 8.14 12.36
C GLU A 98 11.73 7.39 12.01
N VAL A 99 11.87 6.12 11.58
CA VAL A 99 10.81 5.13 11.76
C VAL A 99 10.75 4.96 13.27
N GLY A 100 10.16 5.95 13.95
CA GLY A 100 9.77 5.82 15.34
C GLY A 100 9.01 4.51 15.42
N ALA A 101 9.37 3.70 16.40
CA ALA A 101 8.89 2.33 16.63
C ALA A 101 7.38 2.26 16.94
N GLY A 102 6.52 2.90 16.14
CA GLY A 102 5.10 3.08 16.42
C GLY A 102 4.25 3.72 15.31
N ARG A 103 4.79 4.11 14.14
CA ARG A 103 3.95 4.49 12.99
C ARG A 103 4.47 3.90 11.68
N ALA A 104 4.04 2.68 11.40
CA ALA A 104 4.09 2.13 10.05
C ALA A 104 3.41 3.13 9.09
N THR A 105 4.10 3.52 8.02
CA THR A 105 3.51 4.32 6.95
C THR A 105 2.36 3.51 6.34
N PRO A 106 1.07 3.86 6.57
CA PRO A 106 -0.03 2.93 6.34
C PRO A 106 -0.25 2.58 4.85
N TYR A 107 0.34 3.36 3.94
CA TYR A 107 -0.01 3.37 2.52
C TYR A 107 1.14 3.00 1.58
N GLY A 108 2.34 2.73 2.11
CA GLY A 108 3.52 2.36 1.33
C GLY A 108 4.52 3.50 1.09
N TRP A 109 5.35 3.37 0.05
CA TRP A 109 6.44 4.29 -0.28
C TRP A 109 6.65 4.39 -1.80
N VAL A 110 7.31 5.46 -2.24
CA VAL A 110 7.85 5.56 -3.60
C VAL A 110 9.35 5.84 -3.58
N HIS A 111 10.05 5.26 -4.54
CA HIS A 111 11.44 5.54 -4.82
C HIS A 111 11.52 6.19 -6.21
N VAL A 112 12.21 7.32 -6.32
CA VAL A 112 12.48 7.99 -7.59
C VAL A 112 13.97 8.16 -7.72
N GLY A 113 14.53 7.79 -8.87
CA GLY A 113 15.94 8.00 -9.20
C GLY A 113 16.11 8.57 -10.60
N GLY A 114 17.17 9.34 -10.78
CA GLY A 114 17.57 9.94 -12.05
C GLY A 114 18.53 11.10 -11.84
N TYR A 115 19.31 11.43 -12.86
CA TYR A 115 20.34 12.48 -12.80
C TYR A 115 21.37 12.22 -11.68
N SER A 116 21.72 10.94 -11.48
CA SER A 116 22.65 10.45 -10.45
C SER A 116 22.19 10.74 -9.02
N ARG A 117 20.88 10.87 -8.81
CA ARG A 117 20.25 11.07 -7.50
C ARG A 117 19.14 10.06 -7.30
N SER A 118 18.83 9.78 -6.05
CA SER A 118 17.67 8.98 -5.67
C SER A 118 17.02 9.52 -4.40
N ALA A 119 15.73 9.23 -4.25
CA ALA A 119 14.92 9.64 -3.12
C ALA A 119 13.92 8.54 -2.78
N TRP A 120 13.76 8.29 -1.48
CA TRP A 120 12.69 7.45 -0.93
C TRP A 120 11.70 8.36 -0.21
N VAL A 121 10.43 8.30 -0.61
CA VAL A 121 9.38 9.18 -0.11
C VAL A 121 8.25 8.30 0.44
N PRO A 122 7.98 8.35 1.75
CA PRO A 122 6.76 7.77 2.33
C PRO A 122 5.51 8.31 1.62
N LEU A 123 4.54 7.45 1.34
CA LEU A 123 3.30 7.89 0.72
C LEU A 123 2.36 8.53 1.76
N PRO A 124 1.92 9.79 1.55
CA PRO A 124 0.85 10.39 2.35
C PRO A 124 -0.50 9.70 2.09
N GLU A 125 -1.51 10.00 2.92
CA GLU A 125 -2.85 9.41 2.81
C GLU A 125 -3.51 9.66 1.44
N ASP A 126 -3.23 10.82 0.84
CA ASP A 126 -3.73 11.20 -0.49
C ASP A 126 -2.95 10.54 -1.66
N ARG A 127 -1.91 9.75 -1.34
CA ARG A 127 -1.04 8.98 -2.24
C ARG A 127 -0.33 9.82 -3.30
N ARG A 128 -0.08 11.10 -3.02
CA ARG A 128 0.58 12.03 -3.97
C ARG A 128 1.97 12.44 -3.51
N VAL A 129 2.88 12.57 -4.48
CA VAL A 129 4.19 13.21 -4.30
C VAL A 129 4.27 14.42 -5.22
N GLY A 130 4.35 15.61 -4.63
CA GLY A 130 4.25 16.89 -5.36
C GLY A 130 3.05 16.98 -6.29
N GLY A 131 1.89 16.49 -5.83
CA GLY A 131 0.65 16.46 -6.60
C GLY A 131 0.51 15.28 -7.58
N VAL A 132 1.53 14.45 -7.76
CA VAL A 132 1.53 13.31 -8.70
C VAL A 132 1.18 12.00 -8.00
N ARG A 133 0.22 11.24 -8.53
CA ARG A 133 -0.19 9.91 -8.04
C ARG A 133 0.74 8.81 -8.56
N LEU A 134 2.02 8.84 -8.18
CA LEU A 134 3.04 7.96 -8.77
C LEU A 134 2.78 6.48 -8.56
N ALA A 135 2.31 6.08 -7.37
CA ALA A 135 1.99 4.69 -7.07
C ALA A 135 0.88 4.17 -8.01
N ASP A 136 -0.20 4.94 -8.18
CA ASP A 136 -1.30 4.58 -9.05
C ASP A 136 -0.84 4.48 -10.51
N MET A 137 -0.08 5.48 -11.00
CA MET A 137 0.48 5.48 -12.35
C MET A 137 1.36 4.25 -12.63
N LEU A 138 2.13 3.78 -11.64
CA LEU A 138 2.95 2.56 -11.75
C LEU A 138 2.08 1.31 -11.77
N THR A 139 1.09 1.20 -10.87
CA THR A 139 0.17 0.05 -10.82
C THR A 139 -0.68 -0.08 -12.08
N GLU A 140 -1.09 1.03 -12.70
CA GLU A 140 -1.84 1.08 -13.96
C GLU A 140 -1.03 0.58 -15.17
N LEU A 141 0.31 0.49 -15.07
CA LEU A 141 1.13 -0.14 -16.10
C LEU A 141 0.95 -1.65 -16.12
N ILE A 142 0.47 -2.24 -15.03
CA ILE A 142 0.32 -3.68 -14.87
C ILE A 142 -1.08 -4.08 -15.33
N PRO A 143 -1.21 -4.93 -16.37
CA PRO A 143 -2.50 -5.41 -16.83
C PRO A 143 -3.26 -6.10 -15.69
N GLY A 144 -4.58 -5.90 -15.64
CA GLY A 144 -5.43 -6.58 -14.65
C GLY A 144 -5.33 -8.11 -14.68
N GLY A 145 -4.98 -8.70 -15.83
CA GLY A 145 -4.69 -10.14 -15.93
C GLY A 145 -3.47 -10.58 -15.11
N THR A 146 -2.42 -9.75 -15.03
CA THR A 146 -1.23 -10.02 -14.21
C THR A 146 -1.58 -9.96 -12.73
N TRP A 147 -2.39 -8.98 -12.30
CA TRP A 147 -2.87 -8.92 -10.92
C TRP A 147 -3.70 -10.16 -10.55
N ARG A 148 -4.65 -10.55 -11.40
CA ARG A 148 -5.43 -11.78 -11.18
C ARG A 148 -4.56 -13.04 -11.08
N GLU A 149 -3.49 -13.14 -11.87
CA GLU A 149 -2.55 -14.27 -11.77
C GLU A 149 -1.81 -14.27 -10.43
N LEU A 150 -1.33 -13.11 -9.97
CA LEU A 150 -0.68 -12.97 -8.67
C LEU A 150 -1.66 -13.28 -7.53
N ASP A 151 -2.89 -12.80 -7.61
CA ASP A 151 -3.96 -13.10 -6.65
C ASP A 151 -4.28 -14.60 -6.58
N ALA A 152 -4.31 -15.28 -7.73
CA ALA A 152 -4.52 -16.73 -7.79
C ALA A 152 -3.38 -17.48 -7.09
N ARG A 153 -2.12 -17.09 -7.37
CA ARG A 153 -0.93 -17.68 -6.72
C ARG A 153 -0.88 -17.42 -5.22
N ARG A 154 -1.26 -16.22 -4.79
CA ARG A 154 -1.46 -15.90 -3.36
C ARG A 154 -2.46 -16.86 -2.74
N CYS A 155 -3.64 -16.97 -3.32
CA CYS A 155 -4.70 -17.85 -2.81
C CYS A 155 -4.26 -19.32 -2.75
N GLU A 156 -3.54 -19.81 -3.76
CA GLU A 156 -3.00 -21.17 -3.80
C GLU A 156 -1.94 -21.40 -2.72
N ALA A 157 -0.99 -20.46 -2.57
CA ALA A 157 0.05 -20.55 -1.56
C ALA A 157 -0.53 -20.53 -0.14
N TRP A 158 -1.52 -19.66 0.10
CA TRP A 158 -2.23 -19.60 1.36
C TRP A 158 -3.00 -20.91 1.64
N ARG A 159 -3.75 -21.44 0.66
CA ARG A 159 -4.45 -22.72 0.81
C ARG A 159 -3.50 -23.86 1.12
N ALA A 160 -2.36 -23.93 0.44
CA ALA A 160 -1.34 -24.94 0.67
C ALA A 160 -0.70 -24.81 2.05
N TRP A 161 -0.46 -23.57 2.51
CA TRP A 161 -0.01 -23.32 3.88
C TRP A 161 -1.05 -23.79 4.90
N ALA A 162 -2.31 -23.39 4.76
CA ALA A 162 -3.39 -23.72 5.68
C ALA A 162 -3.62 -25.24 5.80
N GLN A 163 -3.51 -25.97 4.68
CA GLN A 163 -3.58 -27.44 4.65
C GLN A 163 -2.42 -28.07 5.42
N ARG A 164 -1.20 -27.58 5.25
CA ARG A 164 -0.01 -28.10 5.96
C ARG A 164 0.01 -27.75 7.43
N SER A 165 -0.46 -26.56 7.80
CA SER A 165 -0.46 -26.10 9.19
C SER A 165 -1.56 -26.73 10.05
N GLY A 166 -2.46 -27.51 9.45
CA GLY A 166 -3.64 -28.05 10.15
C GLY A 166 -4.65 -26.97 10.57
N SER A 167 -4.48 -25.73 10.11
CA SER A 167 -5.26 -24.55 10.55
C SER A 167 -6.59 -24.40 9.81
N VAL A 168 -6.90 -25.23 8.81
CA VAL A 168 -8.16 -25.14 8.04
C VAL A 168 -9.42 -25.24 8.92
N PRO A 169 -9.51 -26.13 9.93
CA PRO A 169 -10.68 -26.18 10.82
C PRO A 169 -10.78 -24.96 11.76
N GLN A 170 -9.64 -24.46 12.26
CA GLN A 170 -9.60 -23.32 13.19
C GLN A 170 -9.93 -22.00 12.49
N VAL A 171 -9.41 -21.77 11.27
CA VAL A 171 -9.76 -20.57 10.48
C VAL A 171 -11.24 -20.59 10.08
N ARG A 172 -11.80 -21.76 9.73
CA ARG A 172 -13.24 -21.89 9.46
C ARG A 172 -14.09 -21.62 10.70
N ALA A 173 -13.69 -22.11 11.87
CA ALA A 173 -14.39 -21.84 13.13
C ALA A 173 -14.34 -20.35 13.51
N VAL A 174 -13.17 -19.71 13.39
CA VAL A 174 -13.01 -18.26 13.62
C VAL A 174 -13.83 -17.44 12.62
N MET A 175 -13.91 -17.87 11.36
CA MET A 175 -14.76 -17.21 10.34
C MET A 175 -16.26 -17.36 10.65
N GLU A 176 -16.71 -18.55 11.05
CA GLU A 176 -18.10 -18.79 11.42
C GLU A 176 -18.49 -18.02 12.69
N GLU A 177 -17.57 -17.89 13.65
CA GLU A 177 -17.72 -17.09 14.86
C GLU A 177 -17.76 -15.58 14.56
N THR A 178 -16.80 -15.07 13.79
CA THR A 178 -16.76 -13.65 13.37
C THR A 178 -18.00 -13.28 12.57
N LEU A 179 -18.45 -14.14 11.64
CA LEU A 179 -19.69 -13.91 10.87
C LEU A 179 -20.94 -13.96 11.76
N ARG A 180 -20.96 -14.81 12.79
CA ARG A 180 -22.06 -14.89 13.75
C ARG A 180 -22.13 -13.63 14.62
N GLU A 181 -20.99 -13.16 15.11
CA GLU A 181 -20.88 -11.90 15.86
C GLU A 181 -21.30 -10.70 15.02
N TRP A 182 -20.84 -10.60 13.77
CA TRP A 182 -21.24 -9.54 12.85
C TRP A 182 -22.75 -9.56 12.55
N ARG A 183 -23.34 -10.74 12.39
CA ARG A 183 -24.80 -10.86 12.23
C ARG A 183 -25.55 -10.46 13.49
N GLY A 184 -25.02 -10.79 14.68
CA GLY A 184 -25.57 -10.36 15.96
C GLY A 184 -25.51 -8.84 16.13
N LEU A 185 -24.38 -8.21 15.78
CA LEU A 185 -24.22 -6.76 15.79
C LEU A 185 -25.14 -6.06 14.79
N ALA A 186 -25.29 -6.60 13.58
CA ALA A 186 -26.21 -6.07 12.57
C ALA A 186 -27.67 -6.18 13.02
N ALA A 187 -28.05 -7.29 13.66
CA ALA A 187 -29.38 -7.45 14.26
C ALA A 187 -29.61 -6.47 15.41
N GLY A 188 -28.62 -6.27 16.28
CA GLY A 188 -28.68 -5.28 17.37
C GLY A 188 -28.76 -3.84 16.88
N LEU A 189 -28.07 -3.49 15.78
CA LEU A 189 -28.16 -2.17 15.14
C LEU A 189 -29.54 -1.93 14.53
N GLU A 190 -30.16 -2.94 13.92
CA GLU A 190 -31.52 -2.87 13.37
C GLU A 190 -32.58 -2.80 14.49
N GLU A 191 -32.39 -3.52 15.59
CA GLU A 191 -33.22 -3.43 16.81
C GLU A 191 -33.13 -2.01 17.42
N THR A 192 -31.91 -1.47 17.53
CA THR A 192 -31.66 -0.10 18.02
C THR A 192 -32.28 0.94 17.09
N ARG A 193 -32.23 0.70 15.77
CA ARG A 193 -32.86 1.56 14.76
C ARG A 193 -34.38 1.52 14.86
N ARG A 194 -35.00 0.35 15.07
CA ARG A 194 -36.44 0.24 15.32
C ARG A 194 -36.85 0.92 16.62
N GLN A 195 -36.13 0.69 17.71
CA GLN A 195 -36.40 1.38 18.97
C GLN A 195 -36.28 2.90 18.83
N ALA A 196 -35.30 3.41 18.07
CA ALA A 196 -35.16 4.83 17.80
C ALA A 196 -36.31 5.41 16.93
N VAL A 197 -36.90 4.59 16.04
CA VAL A 197 -38.07 4.96 15.23
C VAL A 197 -39.36 4.91 16.06
N ASP A 198 -39.51 3.91 16.91
CA ASP A 198 -40.69 3.69 17.75
C ASP A 198 -40.75 4.66 18.95
N GLN A 199 -39.60 5.21 19.40
CA GLN A 199 -39.50 6.12 20.55
C GLN A 199 -39.30 7.61 20.19
N GLY A 200 -39.59 8.05 18.96
CA GLY A 200 -39.28 9.43 18.55
C GLY A 200 -39.95 10.53 19.41
N PRO A 201 -39.50 11.82 19.36
CA PRO A 201 -38.33 12.37 18.69
C PRO A 201 -37.39 13.08 19.70
N TRP A 202 -36.16 12.59 19.85
CA TRP A 202 -35.13 13.33 20.60
C TRP A 202 -33.94 13.74 19.72
N ASP A 203 -33.94 15.05 19.47
CA ASP A 203 -32.87 15.96 19.03
C ASP A 203 -32.19 15.77 17.65
N ARG A 204 -32.54 16.69 16.74
CA ARG A 204 -31.79 17.04 15.51
C ARG A 204 -30.30 17.41 15.76
N ARG A 205 -29.84 17.46 17.00
CA ARG A 205 -28.41 17.65 17.33
C ARG A 205 -27.55 16.41 17.08
N VAL A 206 -28.13 15.21 17.03
CA VAL A 206 -27.39 13.98 16.70
C VAL A 206 -27.30 13.77 15.17
N ALA A 207 -28.16 14.44 14.39
CA ALA A 207 -28.20 14.29 12.92
C ALA A 207 -27.37 15.34 12.15
N GLY A 208 -26.65 16.24 12.82
CA GLY A 208 -25.91 17.31 12.15
C GLY A 208 -24.85 17.96 13.03
N GLY A 209 -23.75 17.26 13.25
CA GLY A 209 -22.56 17.77 13.93
C GLY A 209 -21.30 17.15 13.34
N ALA A 210 -20.94 17.55 12.12
CA ALA A 210 -19.62 17.23 11.57
C ALA A 210 -18.57 18.05 12.34
N GLY A 211 -18.00 17.45 13.39
CA GLY A 211 -16.97 18.05 14.22
C GLY A 211 -16.36 17.02 15.17
N SER A 212 -15.15 16.58 14.81
CA SER A 212 -14.11 15.93 15.62
C SER A 212 -14.45 15.55 17.06
N HIS A 213 -14.37 14.25 17.39
CA HIS A 213 -13.50 13.72 18.43
C HIS A 213 -13.37 12.19 18.29
N GLY A 214 -12.15 11.70 18.47
CA GLY A 214 -11.73 10.36 18.11
C GLY A 214 -12.29 9.27 19.02
N VAL A 215 -12.54 8.11 18.42
CA VAL A 215 -12.57 6.84 19.15
C VAL A 215 -11.12 6.36 19.23
N SER A 216 -10.48 6.74 20.33
CA SER A 216 -9.30 6.08 20.86
C SER A 216 -9.74 4.80 21.56
N GLY A 217 -9.14 3.69 21.18
CA GLY A 217 -9.19 2.39 21.83
C GLY A 217 -8.18 1.52 21.07
N ILE A 218 -6.89 1.73 21.29
CA ILE A 218 -6.12 1.01 22.31
C ILE A 218 -6.56 -0.45 22.41
N TRP A 219 -5.90 -1.31 21.63
CA TRP A 219 -5.53 -2.65 22.08
C TRP A 219 -4.01 -2.65 22.24
N HIS A 220 -3.55 -2.55 23.47
CA HIS A 220 -2.19 -2.90 23.87
C HIS A 220 -2.12 -4.39 24.16
N GLY A 221 -1.00 -5.01 23.77
CA GLY A 221 -0.33 -5.99 24.61
C GLY A 221 -0.66 -7.46 24.37
N GLY A 222 0.26 -8.15 23.70
CA GLY A 222 0.30 -9.60 23.64
C GLY A 222 1.63 -10.10 23.06
N GLY A 223 2.75 -9.66 23.64
CA GLY A 223 4.02 -10.34 23.41
C GLY A 223 4.08 -11.64 24.20
N LEU A 224 4.60 -12.71 23.58
CA LEU A 224 5.64 -13.65 24.07
C LEU A 224 5.47 -15.07 23.49
N GLY A 225 6.57 -15.61 22.96
CA GLY A 225 6.86 -17.05 22.90
C GLY A 225 6.46 -17.77 21.60
N GLY A 226 7.37 -18.39 20.83
CA GLY A 226 8.75 -18.73 21.14
C GLY A 226 9.51 -19.22 19.91
N ALA A 227 10.83 -19.29 20.10
CA ALA A 227 11.78 -19.93 19.20
C ALA A 227 11.38 -21.38 18.92
N TRP A 228 11.47 -21.81 17.65
CA TRP A 228 12.34 -22.85 17.10
C TRP A 228 12.41 -22.65 15.58
#